data_AF-A0A431VMB1-F1
#
_entry.id   AF-A0A431VMB1-F1
#
_cell.length_a   1.000
_cell.length_b   1.000
_cell.length_c   1.000
_cell.angle_alpha   90.00
_cell.angle_beta   90.00
_cell.angle_gamma   90.00
#
_symmetry.space_group_name_H-M   'P 1'
#
loop_
_entity.id
_entity.type
_entity.pdbx_description
1 polymer ?
#
loop_
_entity_poly.entity_id
_entity_poly.type
_entity_poly.pdbx_seq_one_letter_code
_entity_poly.pdbx_strand_id
1 'polypeptide(L)'
;MQRGDGGYMRVVAGMPDANARLPASANRRLKEEERRALVIRLREQGWSYRRISDELNISYAVVSRWLDGDDMATPPLTPLPIRVTLVSSPQTGDTVREGTHTALVPQTAPPRPMAPESPAPLLEHLVAQNRALMHRVDQLVAAEAARKQAMNDLELRLVANIEEQHKRLGERLFDSIKSLLRKFSRG
;
A
#
# COMPACT_ATOMS: atom_id res chain seq x y z
N MET A 1 24.71 9.93 15.48
CA MET A 1 23.70 8.90 15.18
C MET A 1 22.49 9.61 14.61
N GLN A 2 22.35 9.58 13.27
CA GLN A 2 21.29 10.25 12.52
C GLN A 2 19.97 9.48 12.70
N ARG A 3 18.91 10.19 13.09
CA ARG A 3 17.56 9.64 13.20
C ARG A 3 17.02 9.45 11.79
N GLY A 4 16.49 8.25 11.52
CA GLY A 4 15.75 7.96 10.30
C GLY A 4 14.56 8.90 10.19
N ASP A 5 14.53 9.66 9.10
CA ASP A 5 13.43 10.55 8.76
C ASP A 5 12.28 9.68 8.23
N GLY A 6 11.35 9.38 9.12
CA GLY A 6 10.14 8.65 8.81
C GLY A 6 9.24 9.53 7.96
N GLY A 7 9.29 9.33 6.65
CA GLY A 7 8.42 9.97 5.67
C GLY A 7 6.96 9.55 5.88
N TYR A 8 6.24 10.26 6.74
CA TYR A 8 4.82 9.99 7.02
C TYR A 8 3.98 11.27 6.84
N MET A 9 3.21 11.24 5.75
CA MET A 9 1.91 11.89 5.53
C MET A 9 1.67 13.28 6.14
N ARG A 10 1.70 14.31 5.28
CA ARG A 10 1.11 15.61 5.58
C ARG A 10 -0.38 15.58 5.20
N VAL A 11 -1.25 15.24 6.16
CA VAL A 11 -2.70 15.29 5.95
C VAL A 11 -3.15 16.76 5.93
N VAL A 12 -3.41 17.29 4.74
CA VAL A 12 -3.98 18.63 4.55
C VAL A 12 -5.51 18.50 4.68
N ALA A 13 -6.07 19.10 5.73
CA ALA A 13 -7.50 19.08 6.01
C ALA A 13 -8.31 19.84 4.93
N GLY A 14 -9.32 19.17 4.35
CA GLY A 14 -10.31 19.79 3.47
C GLY A 14 -10.51 19.19 2.07
N MET A 15 -9.97 18.01 1.75
CA MET A 15 -10.11 17.37 0.42
C MET A 15 -10.66 15.93 0.53
N PRO A 16 -11.42 15.47 -0.50
CA PRO A 16 -12.12 14.19 -0.50
C PRO A 16 -11.18 13.01 -0.21
N ASP A 17 -11.72 12.03 0.51
CA ASP A 17 -11.01 10.86 1.02
C ASP A 17 -10.00 10.28 0.03
N ALA A 18 -8.82 9.91 0.53
CA ALA A 18 -7.84 9.13 -0.23
C ALA A 18 -8.39 7.75 -0.71
N ASN A 19 -9.60 7.40 -0.29
CA ASN A 19 -10.36 6.24 -0.72
C ASN A 19 -11.43 6.52 -1.77
N ALA A 20 -11.80 7.78 -2.02
CA ALA A 20 -12.74 8.15 -3.07
C ALA A 20 -12.04 8.02 -4.43
N ARG A 21 -12.57 7.15 -5.30
CA ARG A 21 -12.17 7.13 -6.72
C ARG A 21 -12.49 8.50 -7.33
N LEU A 22 -11.56 9.02 -8.12
CA LEU A 22 -11.85 10.21 -8.90
C LEU A 22 -12.84 9.81 -10.01
N PRO A 23 -13.73 10.70 -10.46
CA PRO A 23 -14.56 10.39 -11.59
C PRO A 23 -13.66 10.15 -12.81
N ALA A 24 -13.81 9.00 -13.48
CA ALA A 24 -13.03 8.60 -14.67
C ALA A 24 -13.07 9.63 -15.83
N SER A 25 -13.98 10.60 -15.76
CA SER A 25 -14.11 11.72 -16.68
C SER A 25 -13.13 12.87 -16.43
N ALA A 26 -12.50 12.98 -15.25
CA ALA A 26 -11.57 14.06 -14.92
C ALA A 26 -10.33 14.05 -15.82
N ASN A 27 -9.92 12.88 -16.30
CA ASN A 27 -8.61 12.70 -16.91
C ASN A 27 -8.61 12.78 -18.45
N ARG A 28 -9.78 12.69 -19.08
CA ARG A 28 -9.90 12.56 -20.55
C ARG A 28 -9.67 13.86 -21.32
N ARG A 29 -9.59 15.01 -20.65
CA ARG A 29 -9.44 16.34 -21.27
C ARG A 29 -8.29 17.20 -20.72
N LEU A 30 -7.57 16.73 -19.70
CA LEU A 30 -6.52 17.50 -19.05
C LEU A 30 -5.20 17.43 -19.81
N LYS A 31 -4.53 18.58 -19.94
CA LYS A 31 -3.18 18.72 -20.52
C LYS A 31 -2.14 18.00 -19.65
N GLU A 32 -1.04 17.59 -20.26
CA GLU A 32 0.08 16.90 -19.61
C GLU A 32 0.60 17.64 -18.36
N GLU A 33 0.63 18.96 -18.39
CA GLU A 33 1.02 19.83 -17.26
C GLU A 33 0.03 19.78 -16.11
N GLU A 34 -1.27 19.78 -16.41
CA GLU A 34 -2.35 19.68 -15.42
C GLU A 34 -2.37 18.30 -14.79
N ARG A 35 -2.04 17.25 -15.55
CA ARG A 35 -1.87 15.88 -15.04
C ARG A 35 -0.71 15.79 -14.07
N ARG A 36 0.42 16.43 -14.36
CA ARG A 36 1.57 16.50 -13.44
C ARG A 36 1.20 17.18 -12.12
N ALA A 37 0.51 18.32 -12.19
CA ALA A 37 0.03 19.01 -11.00
C ALA A 37 -0.94 18.15 -10.17
N LEU A 38 -1.79 17.37 -10.85
CA LEU A 38 -2.74 16.47 -10.20
C LEU A 38 -2.03 15.27 -9.56
N VAL A 39 -1.00 14.71 -10.19
CA VAL A 39 -0.15 13.65 -9.62
C VAL A 39 0.56 14.13 -8.35
N ILE A 40 1.14 15.33 -8.37
CA ILE A 40 1.77 15.94 -7.19
C ILE A 40 0.74 16.11 -6.07
N ARG A 41 -0.43 16.65 -6.39
CA ARG A 41 -1.52 16.81 -5.42
C ARG A 41 -1.98 15.46 -4.85
N LEU A 42 -2.14 14.42 -5.67
CA LEU A 42 -2.51 13.07 -5.22
C LEU A 42 -1.44 12.47 -4.32
N ARG A 43 -0.17 12.74 -4.61
CA ARG A 43 0.95 12.30 -3.77
C ARG A 43 0.93 12.98 -2.41
N GLU A 44 0.67 14.29 -2.37
CA GLU A 44 0.45 15.04 -1.13
C GLU A 44 -0.76 14.51 -0.34
N GLN A 45 -1.79 14.01 -1.03
CA GLN A 45 -2.94 13.33 -0.44
C GLN A 45 -2.64 11.90 0.05
N GLY A 46 -1.39 11.44 -0.06
CA GLY A 46 -0.98 10.11 0.41
C GLY A 46 -1.34 8.96 -0.53
N TRP A 47 -1.70 9.25 -1.80
CA TRP A 47 -1.95 8.20 -2.77
C TRP A 47 -0.66 7.46 -3.13
N SER A 48 -0.78 6.14 -3.32
CA SER A 48 0.34 5.31 -3.76
C SER A 48 0.59 5.48 -5.26
N TYR A 49 1.85 5.32 -5.69
CA TYR A 49 2.24 5.41 -7.10
C TYR A 49 1.40 4.48 -8.00
N ARG A 50 1.11 3.25 -7.53
CA ARG A 50 0.24 2.30 -8.25
C ARG A 50 -1.21 2.78 -8.36
N ARG A 51 -1.75 3.40 -7.30
CA ARG A 51 -3.12 3.89 -7.34
C ARG A 51 -3.27 5.09 -8.26
N ILE A 52 -2.26 5.97 -8.28
CA ILE A 52 -2.19 7.10 -9.21
C ILE A 52 -2.07 6.61 -10.66
N SER A 53 -1.29 5.55 -10.92
CA SER A 53 -1.17 4.98 -12.28
C SER A 53 -2.49 4.41 -12.78
N ASP A 54 -3.20 3.67 -11.93
CA ASP A 54 -4.47 3.03 -12.29
C ASP A 54 -5.57 4.07 -12.51
N GLU A 55 -5.62 5.09 -11.64
CA GLU A 55 -6.64 6.14 -11.69
C GLU A 55 -6.44 7.09 -12.88
N LEU A 56 -5.18 7.44 -13.16
CA LEU A 56 -4.84 8.32 -14.26
C LEU A 56 -4.55 7.58 -15.57
N ASN A 57 -4.61 6.25 -15.58
CA ASN A 57 -4.23 5.42 -16.73
C ASN A 57 -2.88 5.84 -17.35
N ILE A 58 -1.93 6.23 -16.48
CA ILE A 58 -0.56 6.65 -16.82
C ILE A 58 0.36 5.57 -16.29
N SER A 59 1.42 5.22 -17.02
CA SER A 59 2.34 4.18 -16.58
C SER A 59 3.04 4.57 -15.26
N TYR A 60 3.24 3.59 -14.40
CA TYR A 60 3.94 3.75 -13.13
C TYR A 60 5.29 4.49 -13.29
N ALA A 61 6.05 4.15 -14.34
CA ALA A 61 7.34 4.76 -14.63
C ALA A 61 7.23 6.27 -14.90
N VAL A 62 6.15 6.71 -15.55
CA VAL A 62 5.91 8.13 -15.82
C VAL A 62 5.56 8.88 -14.54
N VAL A 63 4.74 8.28 -13.68
CA VAL A 63 4.37 8.85 -12.36
C VAL A 63 5.61 8.99 -11.47
N SER A 64 6.48 7.97 -11.41
CA SER A 64 7.74 8.03 -10.65
C SER A 64 8.68 9.10 -11.22
N ARG A 65 8.84 9.17 -12.56
CA ARG A 65 9.66 10.22 -13.20
C ARG A 65 9.18 11.63 -12.88
N TRP A 66 7.87 11.86 -12.77
CA TRP A 66 7.33 13.18 -12.46
C TRP A 66 7.45 13.58 -10.99
N LEU A 67 7.43 12.60 -10.07
CA LEU A 67 7.46 12.84 -8.63
C LEU A 67 8.87 12.83 -8.05
N ASP A 68 9.70 11.90 -8.50
CA ASP A 68 11.05 11.68 -7.97
C ASP A 68 12.11 12.44 -8.79
N GLY A 69 11.71 13.06 -9.90
CA GLY A 69 12.63 13.68 -10.86
C GLY A 69 13.51 12.64 -11.57
N ASP A 70 14.43 13.11 -12.41
CA ASP A 70 15.33 12.25 -13.19
C ASP A 70 16.36 11.48 -12.32
N ASP A 71 16.34 11.71 -10.99
CA ASP A 71 17.32 11.19 -10.03
C ASP A 71 17.13 9.68 -9.69
N MET A 72 16.12 9.02 -10.26
CA MET A 72 15.92 7.56 -10.12
C MET A 72 15.70 6.86 -11.47
N ALA A 73 16.37 7.32 -12.52
CA ALA A 73 16.64 6.49 -13.70
C ALA A 73 17.69 5.41 -13.38
N THR A 74 17.48 4.59 -12.34
CA THR A 74 18.12 3.26 -12.31
C THR A 74 17.41 2.40 -13.33
N PRO A 75 18.08 1.97 -14.42
CA PRO A 75 17.48 1.09 -15.42
C PRO A 75 17.04 -0.22 -14.76
N PRO A 76 16.02 -0.91 -15.30
CA PRO A 76 15.65 -2.23 -14.80
C PRO A 76 16.89 -3.13 -14.86
N LEU A 77 17.25 -3.70 -13.71
CA LEU A 77 18.31 -4.68 -13.57
C LEU A 77 18.18 -5.71 -14.69
N THR A 78 19.17 -5.72 -15.58
CA THR A 78 19.38 -6.81 -16.52
C THR A 78 19.42 -8.12 -15.74
N PRO A 79 18.68 -9.16 -16.13
CA PRO A 79 18.79 -10.46 -15.48
C PRO A 79 20.22 -10.95 -15.69
N LEU A 80 21.00 -10.99 -14.61
CA LEU A 80 22.28 -11.67 -14.59
C LEU A 80 22.04 -13.11 -15.05
N PRO A 81 22.81 -13.66 -16.01
CA PRO A 81 22.74 -15.07 -16.31
C PRO A 81 23.26 -15.82 -15.08
N ILE A 82 22.35 -16.30 -14.24
CA ILE A 82 22.66 -17.30 -13.23
C ILE A 82 23.11 -18.52 -14.02
N ARG A 83 24.42 -18.67 -14.20
CA ARG A 83 25.02 -19.96 -14.51
C ARG A 83 24.84 -20.79 -13.26
N VAL A 84 23.74 -21.55 -13.23
CA VAL A 84 23.58 -22.65 -12.30
C VAL A 84 24.69 -23.63 -12.65
N THR A 85 25.79 -23.59 -11.90
CA THR A 85 26.75 -24.68 -11.86
C THR A 85 26.02 -25.82 -11.17
N LEU A 86 25.29 -26.62 -11.97
CA LEU A 86 24.91 -27.97 -11.54
C LEU A 86 26.24 -28.66 -11.20
N VAL A 87 26.45 -28.91 -9.92
CA VAL A 87 27.39 -29.92 -9.45
C VAL A 87 26.82 -31.25 -9.94
N SER A 88 27.21 -31.61 -11.17
CA SER A 88 27.04 -32.96 -11.69
C SER A 88 28.14 -33.83 -11.08
N SER A 89 27.68 -34.90 -10.45
CA SER A 89 28.49 -36.03 -9.98
C SER A 89 29.46 -36.55 -11.06
N PRO A 90 30.54 -37.25 -10.64
CA PRO A 90 31.67 -37.54 -11.50
C PRO A 90 31.35 -38.69 -12.47
N GLN A 91 31.55 -38.46 -13.76
CA GLN A 91 31.74 -39.52 -14.73
C GLN A 91 33.03 -39.28 -15.53
N THR A 92 33.97 -40.19 -15.27
CA THR A 92 34.97 -40.77 -16.17
C THR A 92 35.01 -40.26 -17.61
N GLY A 93 36.19 -39.81 -18.04
CA GLY A 93 36.52 -39.60 -19.44
C GLY A 93 37.89 -38.94 -19.61
N ASP A 94 38.86 -39.75 -20.05
CA ASP A 94 40.23 -39.41 -20.42
C ASP A 94 40.41 -38.09 -21.20
N THR A 95 41.46 -37.33 -20.87
CA THR A 95 42.62 -37.07 -21.76
C THR A 95 43.61 -36.07 -21.12
N VAL A 96 44.82 -36.56 -20.82
CA VAL A 96 46.16 -35.97 -21.05
C VAL A 96 46.31 -34.42 -20.96
N ARG A 97 47.06 -33.89 -19.96
CA ARG A 97 48.50 -33.54 -20.07
C ARG A 97 49.05 -32.72 -18.88
N GLU A 98 50.19 -33.20 -18.36
CA GLU A 98 51.36 -32.51 -17.74
C GLU A 98 51.20 -31.49 -16.59
N GLY A 99 51.91 -31.77 -15.47
CA GLY A 99 52.47 -30.71 -14.63
C GLY A 99 52.68 -31.00 -13.14
N THR A 100 53.77 -31.72 -12.82
CA THR A 100 54.62 -31.52 -11.61
C THR A 100 54.15 -32.06 -10.24
N HIS A 101 54.89 -33.08 -9.81
CA HIS A 101 55.02 -33.69 -8.48
C HIS A 101 55.08 -32.70 -7.30
N THR A 102 54.49 -33.06 -6.14
CA THR A 102 55.22 -33.27 -4.85
C THR A 102 54.25 -33.64 -3.70
N ALA A 103 54.66 -34.68 -2.96
CA ALA A 103 54.40 -35.02 -1.55
C ALA A 103 53.06 -35.63 -1.09
N LEU A 104 53.19 -36.85 -0.54
CA LEU A 104 52.27 -37.61 0.28
C LEU A 104 51.98 -36.94 1.64
N VAL A 105 50.73 -36.97 2.11
CA VAL A 105 50.35 -37.28 3.51
C VAL A 105 48.96 -37.99 3.53
N PRO A 106 48.73 -39.03 4.36
CA PRO A 106 47.53 -39.87 4.35
C PRO A 106 46.39 -39.38 5.27
N GLN A 107 45.22 -39.99 5.05
CA GLN A 107 43.94 -39.86 5.75
C GLN A 107 44.02 -39.69 7.27
N THR A 108 43.23 -38.75 7.80
CA THR A 108 42.47 -38.95 9.05
C THR A 108 41.23 -38.04 9.04
N ALA A 109 40.08 -38.63 8.75
CA ALA A 109 38.78 -38.00 8.96
C ALA A 109 38.44 -38.03 10.46
N PRO A 110 38.11 -36.89 11.10
CA PRO A 110 37.44 -36.92 12.39
C PRO A 110 35.96 -37.30 12.22
N PRO A 111 35.39 -38.10 13.15
CA PRO A 111 34.05 -38.65 13.02
C PRO A 111 32.98 -37.55 13.04
N ARG A 112 32.02 -37.64 12.11
CA ARG A 112 30.75 -36.91 12.17
C ARG A 112 30.07 -37.19 13.52
N PRO A 113 29.76 -36.17 14.34
CA PRO A 113 28.68 -36.31 15.30
C PRO A 113 27.36 -36.34 14.51
N MET A 114 26.81 -37.55 14.34
CA MET A 114 25.40 -37.72 13.99
C MET A 114 24.58 -37.32 15.22
N ALA A 115 24.18 -36.06 15.30
CA ALA A 115 23.06 -35.64 16.12
C ALA A 115 21.81 -35.59 15.23
N PRO A 116 20.71 -36.26 15.60
CA PRO A 116 19.43 -36.04 14.94
C PRO A 116 18.88 -34.69 15.42
N GLU A 117 19.16 -33.61 14.70
CA GLU A 117 18.39 -32.37 14.87
C GLU A 117 16.96 -32.62 14.40
N SER A 118 16.10 -33.01 15.34
CA SER A 118 14.67 -33.17 15.09
C SER A 118 14.08 -31.83 14.64
N PRO A 119 13.35 -31.75 13.50
CA PRO A 119 12.71 -30.53 13.00
C PRO A 119 11.46 -30.10 13.81
N ALA A 120 11.16 -30.78 14.91
CA ALA A 120 10.00 -30.53 15.78
C ALA A 120 9.88 -29.10 16.35
N PRO A 121 10.96 -28.42 16.82
CA PRO A 121 10.81 -27.09 17.42
C PRO A 121 10.51 -26.00 16.38
N LEU A 122 10.94 -26.20 15.13
CA LEU A 122 10.62 -25.28 14.03
C LEU A 122 9.14 -25.37 13.65
N LEU A 123 8.61 -26.60 13.58
CA LEU A 123 7.19 -26.83 13.28
C LEU A 123 6.30 -26.20 14.34
N GLU A 124 6.64 -26.38 15.63
CA GLU A 124 5.90 -25.81 16.74
C GLU A 124 5.90 -24.28 16.70
N HIS A 125 7.05 -23.67 16.39
CA HIS A 125 7.17 -22.23 16.20
C HIS A 125 6.28 -21.70 15.06
N LEU A 126 6.27 -22.38 13.90
CA LEU A 126 5.43 -22.00 12.76
C LEU A 126 3.94 -22.13 13.07
N VAL A 127 3.53 -23.17 13.81
CA VAL A 127 2.14 -23.35 14.25
C VAL A 127 1.74 -22.23 15.22
N ALA A 128 2.61 -21.90 16.18
CA ALA A 128 2.38 -20.79 17.10
C ALA A 128 2.27 -19.44 16.36
N GLN A 129 3.13 -19.20 15.38
CA GLN A 129 3.10 -17.99 14.55
C GLN A 129 1.82 -17.90 13.73
N ASN A 130 1.38 -18.99 13.09
CA ASN A 130 0.11 -19.02 12.35
C ASN A 130 -1.08 -18.73 13.26
N ARG A 131 -1.13 -19.29 14.47
CA ARG A 131 -2.18 -18.97 15.45
C ARG A 131 -2.19 -17.50 15.83
N ALA A 132 -1.02 -16.90 16.07
CA ALA A 132 -0.91 -15.49 16.38
C ALA A 132 -1.38 -14.60 15.21
N LEU A 133 -1.05 -14.97 13.97
CA LEU A 133 -1.53 -14.28 12.77
C LEU A 133 -3.05 -14.38 12.64
N MET A 134 -3.63 -15.56 12.83
CA MET A 134 -5.09 -15.73 12.79
C MET A 134 -5.79 -14.86 13.84
N HIS A 135 -5.30 -14.84 15.09
CA HIS A 135 -5.84 -13.93 16.11
C HIS A 135 -5.74 -12.47 15.72
N ARG A 136 -4.64 -12.07 15.07
CA ARG A 136 -4.48 -10.69 14.61
C ARG A 136 -5.45 -10.36 13.47
N VAL A 137 -5.71 -11.30 12.57
CA VAL A 137 -6.72 -11.15 11.51
C VAL A 137 -8.10 -10.98 12.14
N ASP A 138 -8.47 -11.82 13.11
CA ASP A 138 -9.76 -11.70 13.80
C ASP A 138 -9.91 -10.34 14.51
N GLN A 139 -8.84 -9.85 15.16
CA GLN A 139 -8.82 -8.52 15.77
C GLN A 139 -9.01 -7.40 14.74
N LEU A 140 -8.37 -7.51 13.57
CA LEU A 140 -8.52 -6.53 12.50
C LEU A 140 -9.92 -6.54 11.91
N VAL A 141 -10.53 -7.72 11.73
CA VAL A 141 -11.92 -7.85 11.27
C VAL A 141 -12.88 -7.23 12.28
N ALA A 142 -12.70 -7.51 13.58
CA ALA A 142 -13.53 -6.92 14.63
C ALA A 142 -13.39 -5.39 14.69
N ALA A 143 -12.15 -4.88 14.59
CA ALA A 143 -11.90 -3.44 14.55
C ALA A 143 -12.50 -2.77 13.31
N GLU A 144 -12.43 -3.42 12.15
CA GLU A 144 -13.01 -2.92 10.90
C GLU A 144 -14.54 -2.89 10.96
N ALA A 145 -15.16 -3.93 11.52
CA ALA A 145 -16.60 -3.99 11.76
C ALA A 145 -17.06 -2.87 12.71
N ALA A 146 -16.34 -2.65 13.81
CA ALA A 146 -16.63 -1.56 14.75
C ALA A 146 -16.50 -0.18 14.07
N ARG A 147 -15.48 0.01 13.22
CA ARG A 147 -15.30 1.26 12.46
C ARG A 147 -16.45 1.51 11.49
N LYS A 148 -16.87 0.47 10.75
CA LYS A 148 -18.02 0.56 9.83
C LYS A 148 -19.30 0.93 10.58
N GLN A 149 -19.54 0.30 11.72
CA GLN A 149 -20.70 0.61 12.54
C GLN A 149 -20.67 2.07 13.04
N ALA A 150 -19.52 2.54 13.53
CA ALA A 150 -19.37 3.93 13.95
C ALA A 150 -19.62 4.92 12.81
N MET A 151 -19.19 4.60 11.58
CA MET A 151 -19.45 5.43 10.40
C MET A 151 -20.95 5.47 10.05
N ASN A 152 -21.62 4.33 10.04
CA ASN A 152 -23.06 4.25 9.81
C ASN A 152 -23.84 5.05 10.86
N ASP A 153 -23.44 4.99 12.12
CA ASP A 153 -24.08 5.77 13.19
C ASP A 153 -23.91 7.28 12.98
N LEU A 154 -22.75 7.72 12.50
CA LEU A 154 -22.52 9.12 12.15
C LEU A 154 -23.35 9.55 10.93
N GLU A 155 -23.45 8.71 9.92
CA GLU A 155 -24.27 8.95 8.73
C GLU A 155 -25.75 9.12 9.12
N LEU A 156 -26.28 8.21 9.94
CA LEU A 156 -27.66 8.28 10.43
C LEU A 156 -27.92 9.58 11.21
N ARG A 157 -26.99 9.96 12.09
CA ARG A 157 -27.10 11.22 12.85
C ARG A 157 -27.05 12.45 11.96
N LEU A 158 -26.20 12.44 10.94
CA LEU A 158 -26.05 13.54 10.00
C LEU A 158 -27.31 13.71 9.16
N VAL A 159 -27.89 12.63 8.66
CA VAL A 159 -29.17 12.65 7.92
C VAL A 159 -30.28 13.18 8.82
N ALA A 160 -30.42 12.66 10.05
CA ALA A 160 -31.44 13.13 10.99
C ALA A 160 -31.30 14.63 11.30
N ASN A 161 -30.06 15.13 11.47
CA ASN A 161 -29.82 16.55 11.70
C ASN A 161 -30.20 17.38 10.48
N ILE A 162 -29.81 16.97 9.27
CA ILE A 162 -30.18 17.68 8.03
C ILE A 162 -31.70 17.77 7.89
N GLU A 163 -32.42 16.67 8.14
CA GLU A 163 -33.89 16.66 8.10
C GLU A 163 -34.50 17.62 9.14
N GLU A 164 -33.95 17.66 10.35
CA GLU A 164 -34.38 18.58 11.40
C GLU A 164 -34.12 20.05 11.01
N GLN A 165 -32.95 20.37 10.46
CA GLN A 165 -32.64 21.72 10.00
C GLN A 165 -33.55 22.12 8.83
N HIS A 166 -33.83 21.22 7.88
CA HIS A 166 -34.74 21.48 6.78
C HIS A 166 -36.16 21.79 7.27
N LYS A 167 -36.67 21.02 8.25
CA LYS A 167 -37.97 21.31 8.87
C LYS A 167 -37.98 22.67 9.55
N ARG A 168 -36.96 22.98 10.36
CA ARG A 168 -36.82 24.28 11.04
C ARG A 168 -36.71 25.44 10.06
N LEU A 169 -35.98 25.28 8.95
CA LEU A 169 -35.90 26.29 7.90
C LEU A 169 -37.26 26.48 7.22
N GLY A 170 -37.98 25.39 6.94
CA GLY A 170 -39.34 25.42 6.39
C GLY A 170 -40.32 26.17 7.29
N GLU A 171 -40.31 25.88 8.60
CA GLU A 171 -41.13 26.57 9.60
C GLU A 171 -40.82 28.07 9.65
N ARG A 172 -39.54 28.45 9.69
CA ARG A 172 -39.13 29.86 9.69
C ARG A 172 -39.53 30.59 8.42
N LEU A 173 -39.39 29.95 7.26
CA LEU A 173 -39.81 30.53 5.97
C LEU A 173 -41.33 30.71 5.94
N PHE A 174 -42.07 29.72 6.40
CA PHE A 174 -43.53 29.77 6.48
C PHE A 174 -44.02 30.85 7.44
N ASP A 175 -43.40 30.98 8.61
CA ASP A 175 -43.70 32.02 9.59
C ASP A 175 -43.35 33.42 9.06
N SER A 176 -42.23 33.55 8.35
CA SER A 176 -41.85 34.80 7.66
C SER A 176 -42.90 35.19 6.63
N ILE A 177 -43.33 34.26 5.77
CA ILE A 177 -44.37 34.48 4.77
C ILE A 177 -45.71 34.85 5.43
N LYS A 178 -46.12 34.13 6.48
CA LYS A 178 -47.33 34.47 7.26
C LYS A 178 -47.25 35.86 7.87
N SER A 179 -46.08 36.25 8.39
CA SER A 179 -45.87 37.58 8.96
C SER A 179 -46.00 38.68 7.91
N LEU A 180 -45.48 38.45 6.70
CA LEU A 180 -45.61 39.36 5.56
C LEU A 180 -47.07 39.49 5.11
N LEU A 181 -47.76 38.37 4.90
CA LEU A 181 -49.19 38.35 4.54
C LEU A 181 -50.05 39.10 5.58
N ARG A 182 -49.79 38.88 6.87
CA ARG A 182 -50.52 39.55 7.95
C ARG A 182 -50.26 41.07 7.99
N LYS A 183 -49.07 41.52 7.58
CA LYS A 183 -48.77 42.95 7.42
C LYS A 183 -49.52 43.56 6.24
N PHE A 184 -49.55 42.90 5.09
CA PHE A 184 -50.28 43.37 3.91
C PHE A 184 -51.80 43.38 4.09
N SER A 185 -52.36 42.50 4.92
CA SER A 185 -53.81 42.46 5.19
C SER A 185 -54.29 43.56 6.16
N ARG A 186 -53.39 44.33 6.79
CA ARG A 186 -53.74 45.36 7.79
C ARG A 186 -53.52 46.80 7.31
N GLY A 187 -52.95 47.01 6.13
CA GLY A 187 -52.88 48.30 5.44
C GLY A 187 -53.98 48.40 4.41
#